data_AF-A0A3C0TCV6-F1
#
_entry.id   AF-A0A3C0TCV6-F1
#
_cell.length_a   1.000
_cell.length_b   1.000
_cell.length_c   1.000
_cell.angle_alpha   90.00
_cell.angle_beta   90.00
_cell.angle_gamma   90.00
#
_symmetry.space_group_name_H-M   'P 1'
#
loop_
_entity.id
_entity.type
_entity.pdbx_description
1 polymer ?
#
loop_
_entity_poly.entity_id
_entity_poly.type
_entity_poly.pdbx_seq_one_letter_code
_entity_poly.pdbx_strand_id
1 'polypeptide(L)' 'YGATVSATVGSIRMNRDVQPSASYVASSDPRVHFGLGASTTVKNVSVRWPGGKIETFGDFTAGTIYTLREGAGHQD' A
#
# COMPACT_ATOMS: atom_id res chain seq x y z
N TYR A 1 -14.85 -1.38 4.97
CA TYR A 1 -14.05 -2.17 4.01
C TYR A 1 -13.08 -1.24 3.32
N GLY A 2 -11.78 -1.52 3.40
CA GLY A 2 -10.71 -0.65 2.90
C GLY A 2 -9.84 -1.36 1.88
N ALA A 3 -8.80 -0.68 1.39
CA ALA A 3 -7.78 -1.30 0.55
C ALA A 3 -6.72 -1.98 1.43
N THR A 4 -6.05 -3.02 0.95
CA THR A 4 -4.88 -3.62 1.61
C THR A 4 -3.67 -3.43 0.72
N VAL A 5 -2.60 -2.82 1.24
CA VAL A 5 -1.32 -2.70 0.54
C VAL A 5 -0.40 -3.81 1.03
N SER A 6 0.15 -4.57 0.09
CA SER A 6 1.19 -5.59 0.32
C SER A 6 2.51 -5.11 -0.25
N ALA A 7 3.60 -5.43 0.44
CA ALA A 7 4.94 -5.04 -0.01
C ALA A 7 6.01 -5.98 0.57
N THR A 8 7.16 -6.09 -0.10
CA THR A 8 8.32 -6.87 0.35
C THR A 8 9.46 -5.95 0.75
N VAL A 9 9.95 -6.10 1.98
CA VAL A 9 11.10 -5.36 2.54
C VAL A 9 12.18 -6.38 2.89
N GLY A 10 13.29 -6.38 2.15
CA GLY A 10 14.29 -7.43 2.26
C GLY A 10 13.67 -8.80 1.93
N SER A 11 13.64 -9.72 2.91
CA SER A 11 13.00 -11.04 2.80
C SER A 11 11.59 -11.11 3.41
N ILE A 12 11.09 -10.00 3.97
CA ILE A 12 9.83 -9.98 4.73
C ILE A 12 8.71 -9.41 3.86
N ARG A 13 7.61 -10.14 3.72
CA ARG A 13 6.37 -9.62 3.16
C ARG A 13 5.53 -8.97 4.25
N MET A 14 5.08 -7.75 4.03
CA MET A 14 4.28 -6.96 4.95
C MET A 14 2.96 -6.58 4.29
N ASN A 15 1.87 -6.63 5.07
CA ASN A 15 0.55 -6.14 4.66
C ASN A 15 0.11 -5.00 5.58
N ARG A 16 -0.53 -3.98 5.01
CA ARG A 16 -1.10 -2.84 5.71
C ARG A 16 -2.49 -2.54 5.17
N ASP A 17 -3.48 -2.57 6.05
CA ASP A 17 -4.83 -2.18 5.69
C ASP A 17 -4.95 -0.65 5.72
N VAL A 18 -5.40 -0.09 4.60
CA VAL A 18 -5.84 1.28 4.48
C VAL A 18 -7.25 1.34 5.07
N GLN A 19 -7.36 1.87 6.28
CA GLN A 19 -8.66 2.09 6.92
C GLN A 19 -9.09 3.55 6.72
N PRO A 20 -9.98 3.85 5.74
CA PRO A 20 -10.51 5.21 5.58
C PRO A 20 -11.54 5.58 6.66
N SER A 21 -12.06 4.60 7.41
CA SER A 21 -13.14 4.78 8.36
C SER A 21 -12.61 5.18 9.75
N ALA A 22 -12.75 6.45 10.11
CA ALA A 22 -12.70 6.88 11.50
C ALA A 22 -14.06 7.48 11.88
N SER A 23 -15.07 6.64 12.08
CA SER A 23 -16.41 7.04 12.60
C SER A 23 -17.20 8.03 11.72
N TYR A 24 -18.50 8.17 11.99
CA TYR A 24 -19.43 9.02 11.23
C TYR A 24 -18.86 10.45 11.09
N VAL A 25 -18.57 10.88 9.84
CA VAL A 25 -18.04 12.21 9.44
C VAL A 25 -16.52 12.45 9.60
N ALA A 26 -15.68 11.47 9.96
CA ALA A 26 -14.22 11.64 9.94
C ALA A 26 -13.54 10.80 8.82
N SER A 27 -12.92 11.51 7.86
CA SER A 27 -12.03 10.89 6.87
C SER A 27 -10.65 10.72 7.51
N SER A 28 -10.28 9.48 7.84
CA SER A 28 -8.90 9.18 8.23
C SER A 28 -7.98 9.34 7.01
N ASP A 29 -6.74 9.73 7.27
CA ASP A 29 -5.71 9.78 6.24
C ASP A 29 -5.42 8.37 5.71
N PRO A 30 -5.57 8.09 4.40
CA PRO A 30 -5.37 6.75 3.83
C PRO A 30 -3.89 6.33 3.71
N ARG A 31 -2.95 7.12 4.24
CA ARG A 31 -1.52 6.78 4.19
C ARG A 31 -1.21 5.55 5.05
N VAL A 32 -0.53 4.59 4.44
CA VAL A 32 0.07 3.44 5.13
C VAL A 32 1.60 3.61 5.17
N HIS A 33 2.17 3.31 6.33
CA HIS A 33 3.61 3.34 6.54
C HIS A 33 4.16 1.90 6.64
N PHE A 34 5.20 1.63 5.86
CA PHE A 34 6.00 0.41 5.95
C PHE A 34 7.29 0.71 6.71
N GLY A 35 7.54 -0.02 7.80
CA GLY A 35 8.81 0.06 8.52
C GLY A 35 9.88 -0.64 7.71
N LEU A 36 10.80 0.12 7.11
CA LEU A 36 11.80 -0.43 6.18
C LEU A 36 13.11 -0.89 6.86
N GLY A 37 13.34 -0.52 8.13
CA GLY A 37 14.60 -0.80 8.82
C GLY A 37 15.80 -0.20 8.08
N ALA A 38 16.83 -1.01 7.81
CA ALA A 38 17.98 -0.62 7.00
C ALA A 38 17.74 -0.76 5.48
N SER A 39 16.57 -1.23 5.04
CA SER A 39 16.25 -1.38 3.62
C SER A 39 16.00 -0.02 2.97
N THR A 40 16.68 0.26 1.86
CA THR A 40 16.51 1.49 1.07
C THR A 40 15.45 1.35 -0.01
N THR A 41 14.89 0.16 -0.19
CA THR A 41 13.86 -0.12 -1.19
C THR A 41 12.78 -1.02 -0.63
N VAL A 42 11.56 -0.85 -1.14
CA VAL A 42 10.46 -1.78 -0.98
C VAL A 42 10.11 -2.36 -2.34
N LYS A 43 9.85 -3.67 -2.40
CA LYS A 43 9.63 -4.41 -3.64
C LYS A 43 8.22 -4.97 -3.75
N ASN A 44 7.80 -5.26 -4.97
CA ASN A 44 6.54 -5.96 -5.26
C ASN A 44 5.34 -5.33 -4.54
N VAL A 45 5.25 -3.99 -4.59
CA VAL A 45 4.12 -3.29 -3.97
C VAL A 45 2.86 -3.58 -4.78
N SER A 46 1.84 -4.09 -4.10
CA SER A 46 0.52 -4.34 -4.68
C SER A 46 -0.58 -3.84 -3.75
N VAL A 47 -1.71 -3.49 -4.36
CA VAL A 47 -2.90 -3.01 -3.65
C VAL A 47 -4.08 -3.89 -4.00
N ARG A 48 -4.73 -4.45 -2.98
CA ARG A 48 -6.06 -5.02 -3.09
C ARG A 48 -7.07 -3.94 -2.76
N TRP A 49 -7.80 -3.46 -3.76
CA TRP A 49 -8.81 -2.42 -3.65
C TRP A 49 -10.09 -2.93 -2.94
N PRO A 50 -10.95 -2.04 -2.42
CA PRO A 50 -12.21 -2.44 -1.77
C PRO A 50 -13.13 -3.29 -2.66
N GLY A 51 -13.07 -3.11 -3.99
CA GLY A 51 -13.79 -3.92 -4.97
C GLY A 51 -13.21 -5.32 -5.19
N GLY A 52 -12.15 -5.70 -4.47
CA GLY A 52 -11.47 -6.99 -4.60
C GLY A 52 -10.42 -7.06 -5.71
N LYS A 53 -10.41 -6.07 -6.63
CA LYS A 53 -9.39 -5.92 -7.67
C LYS A 53 -7.99 -5.78 -7.05
N ILE A 54 -7.02 -6.48 -7.62
CA ILE A 54 -5.61 -6.40 -7.21
C ILE A 54 -4.82 -5.74 -8.32
N GLU A 55 -3.96 -4.78 -7.94
CA GLU A 55 -3.03 -4.12 -8.87
C GLU A 55 -1.62 -4.12 -8.31
N THR A 56 -0.63 -4.32 -9.19
CA THR A 56 0.79 -4.28 -8.87
C THR A 56 1.40 -2.98 -9.38
N PHE A 57 2.21 -2.35 -8.52
CA PHE A 57 2.85 -1.05 -8.74
C PHE A 57 4.38 -1.12 -8.76
N GLY A 58 4.96 -2.30 -8.52
CA GLY A 58 6.40 -2.54 -8.62
C GLY A 58 7.18 -2.10 -7.38
N ASP A 59 8.40 -1.62 -7.60
CA ASP A 59 9.37 -1.30 -6.56
C ASP A 59 9.43 0.21 -6.31
N PHE A 60 9.64 0.59 -5.04
CA PHE A 60 9.73 1.98 -4.62
C PHE A 60 10.97 2.22 -3.74
N THR A 61 11.47 3.46 -3.79
CA THR A 61 12.60 3.88 -2.94
C THR A 61 12.09 4.31 -1.56
N ALA A 62 12.84 3.99 -0.51
CA ALA A 62 12.56 4.43 0.85
C ALA A 62 12.57 5.96 0.98
N GLY A 63 11.91 6.47 2.02
CA GLY A 63 11.97 7.90 2.39
C GLY A 63 11.14 8.84 1.50
N THR A 64 10.34 8.30 0.58
CA THR A 64 9.46 9.07 -0.32
C THR A 64 8.00 8.70 -0.10
N ILE A 65 7.10 9.67 -0.24
CA ILE A 65 5.65 9.44 -0.23
C ILE A 65 5.21 9.21 -1.67
N TYR A 66 4.56 8.07 -1.91
CA TYR A 66 3.96 7.73 -3.20
C TYR A 66 2.45 7.67 -3.10
N THR A 67 1.77 8.14 -4.14
CA THR A 67 0.32 8.05 -4.27
C THR A 67 -0.03 6.96 -5.28
N LEU A 68 -0.66 5.89 -4.79
CA LEU A 68 -1.17 4.81 -5.64
C LEU A 68 -2.64 5.06 -5.94
N ARG A 69 -3.02 4.96 -7.21
CA ARG A 69 -4.38 5.20 -7.68
C ARG A 69 -4.92 3.95 -8.34
N GLU A 70 -6.15 3.56 -7.99
CA GLU A 70 -6.85 2.46 -8.65
C GLU A 70 -6.95 2.71 -10.16
N GLY A 71 -6.60 1.70 -10.95
CA GLY A 71 -6.55 1.78 -12.42
C GLY A 71 -5.20 2.24 -12.99
N ALA A 72 -4.25 2.65 -12.15
CA ALA A 72 -2.91 3.07 -12.59
C ALA A 72 -1.85 1.98 -12.47
N GLY A 73 -2.17 0.85 -11.82
CA GLY A 73 -1.28 -0.31 -11.72
C GLY A 73 -1.57 -1.36 -12.79
N HIS A 74 -0.70 -2.36 -12.87
CA HIS A 74 -0.93 -3.52 -13.73
C HIS A 74 -1.81 -4.54 -13.01
N GLN A 75 -2.75 -5.14 -13.73
CA GLN A 75 -3.51 -6.31 -13.26
C GLN A 75 -2.79 -7.58 -13.69
N ASP A 76 -2.61 -8.50 -12.76
CA ASP A 76 -2.29 -9.90 -13.04
C ASP A 76 -3.57 -10.69 -13.35
#